data_AF-A0A2V9ZN75-F1
#
_entry.id   AF-A0A2V9ZN75-F1
#
_cell.length_a   1.000
_cell.length_b   1.000
_cell.length_c   1.000
_cell.angle_alpha   90.00
_cell.angle_beta   90.00
_cell.angle_gamma   90.00
#
_symmetry.space_group_name_H-M   'P 1'
#
loop_
_entity.id
_entity.type
_entity.pdbx_description
1 polymer ?
#
loop_
_entity_poly.entity_id
_entity_poly.type
_entity_poly.pdbx_seq_one_letter_code
_entity_poly.pdbx_strand_id
1 'polypeptide(L)'
;MRASEFDRIMYDKLMPAHEIAHQWWGDGTLWASYRDEWMMEALANYFALLEIEASSPEKFKTAMEAYRRELLEKNKEGLEYKDAGAVTLGVRLASSKFPQGYDKVLYGRGTWLIHMLRMMLRDPGRAKAGGGSLAGDELFFQVMRNIQQQYAASRFSTLDLESAIEKVMPATLSYENKHSLDWFFSNWVNGTAIPKLEATSVRVTRKPAGGAIVTGKLMQSELPEDFVTSVPIYGTVATANQQPVFLGRIFADGSETSFRLEAPADVTRILVDPYQSVLRRP
;
A
#
# COMPACT_ATOMS: atom_id res chain seq x y z
N MET A 1 -5.75 -15.17 29.41
CA MET A 1 -5.30 -13.98 28.65
C MET A 1 -6.55 -13.39 27.99
N ARG A 2 -6.80 -12.07 28.08
CA ARG A 2 -7.94 -11.46 27.35
C ARG A 2 -7.56 -11.35 25.88
N ALA A 3 -8.43 -11.78 24.97
CA ALA A 3 -8.24 -11.61 23.53
C ALA A 3 -8.02 -10.13 23.20
N SER A 4 -7.02 -9.86 22.35
CA SER A 4 -6.68 -8.52 21.88
C SER A 4 -7.85 -7.91 21.08
N GLU A 5 -7.86 -6.59 20.86
CA GLU A 5 -8.87 -6.00 19.99
C GLU A 5 -8.77 -6.56 18.57
N PHE A 6 -7.55 -6.80 18.09
CA PHE A 6 -7.33 -7.42 16.79
C PHE A 6 -7.87 -8.85 16.75
N ASP A 7 -7.67 -9.67 17.79
CA ASP A 7 -8.21 -11.04 17.84
C ASP A 7 -9.73 -11.03 17.72
N ARG A 8 -10.40 -10.08 18.38
CA ARG A 8 -11.86 -9.92 18.27
C ARG A 8 -12.28 -9.50 16.86
N ILE A 9 -11.58 -8.53 16.25
CA ILE A 9 -11.83 -8.12 14.87
C ILE A 9 -11.64 -9.32 13.93
N MET A 10 -10.56 -10.07 14.12
CA MET A 10 -10.16 -11.21 13.31
C MET A 10 -11.24 -12.29 13.32
N TYR A 11 -11.63 -12.77 14.50
CA TYR A 11 -12.57 -13.90 14.61
C TYR A 11 -14.04 -13.50 14.39
N ASP A 12 -14.48 -12.34 14.87
CA ASP A 12 -15.89 -11.97 14.82
C ASP A 12 -16.32 -11.41 13.45
N LYS A 13 -15.39 -10.79 12.72
CA LYS A 13 -15.71 -10.04 11.50
C LYS A 13 -14.85 -10.43 10.32
N LEU A 14 -13.53 -10.39 10.49
CA LEU A 14 -12.61 -10.46 9.36
C LEU A 14 -12.58 -11.85 8.72
N MET A 15 -12.39 -12.91 9.50
CA MET A 15 -12.32 -14.27 8.96
C MET A 15 -13.62 -14.70 8.27
N PRO A 16 -14.82 -14.54 8.86
CA PRO A 16 -16.05 -14.86 8.15
C PRO A 16 -16.20 -14.12 6.81
N ALA A 17 -15.85 -12.84 6.77
CA ALA A 17 -15.91 -12.05 5.54
C ALA A 17 -14.81 -12.43 4.54
N HIS A 18 -13.63 -12.86 5.01
CA HIS A 18 -12.53 -13.37 4.20
C HIS A 18 -12.93 -14.67 3.50
N GLU A 19 -13.52 -15.63 4.22
CA GLU A 19 -14.03 -16.88 3.62
C GLU A 19 -15.13 -16.60 2.57
N ILE A 20 -15.99 -15.60 2.81
CA ILE A 20 -16.98 -15.17 1.81
C ILE A 20 -16.29 -14.55 0.58
N ALA A 21 -15.23 -13.76 0.78
CA ALA A 21 -14.51 -13.12 -0.31
C ALA A 21 -13.79 -14.14 -1.22
N HIS A 22 -13.42 -15.32 -0.70
CA HIS A 22 -12.86 -16.40 -1.51
C HIS A 22 -13.78 -16.91 -2.63
N GLN A 23 -15.10 -16.72 -2.49
CA GLN A 23 -16.07 -16.99 -3.57
C GLN A 23 -15.67 -16.29 -4.88
N TRP A 24 -15.03 -15.12 -4.80
CA TRP A 24 -14.47 -14.39 -5.94
C TRP A 24 -12.96 -14.64 -6.08
N TRP A 25 -12.20 -14.59 -4.98
CA TRP A 25 -10.74 -14.65 -4.99
C TRP A 25 -10.24 -15.99 -4.46
N GLY A 26 -10.09 -17.00 -5.33
CA GLY A 26 -9.69 -18.35 -4.92
C GLY A 26 -10.62 -19.43 -5.44
N ASP A 27 -11.92 -19.14 -5.57
CA ASP A 27 -12.92 -20.04 -6.18
C ASP A 27 -13.34 -19.59 -7.58
N GLY A 28 -13.72 -18.30 -7.71
CA GLY A 28 -14.18 -17.72 -8.97
C GLY A 28 -13.03 -17.37 -9.93
N THR A 29 -11.92 -16.89 -9.38
CA THR A 29 -10.65 -16.68 -10.08
C THR A 29 -9.56 -17.48 -9.36
N LEU A 30 -8.82 -18.31 -10.10
CA LEU A 30 -7.77 -19.16 -9.56
C LEU A 30 -6.39 -18.51 -9.75
N TRP A 31 -5.36 -19.09 -9.15
CA TRP A 31 -3.97 -18.67 -9.30
C TRP A 31 -3.20 -19.52 -10.32
N ALA A 32 -2.23 -18.91 -11.01
CA ALA A 32 -1.44 -19.58 -12.05
C ALA A 32 -0.45 -20.63 -11.50
N SER A 33 0.19 -20.34 -10.37
CA SER A 33 1.12 -21.24 -9.69
C SER A 33 1.12 -20.98 -8.18
N TYR A 34 1.72 -21.86 -7.38
CA TYR A 34 1.84 -21.63 -5.92
C TYR A 34 2.51 -20.29 -5.55
N ARG A 35 3.26 -19.67 -6.48
CA ARG A 35 3.87 -18.36 -6.30
C ARG A 35 2.89 -17.19 -6.42
N ASP A 36 1.71 -17.45 -6.97
CA ASP A 36 0.64 -16.49 -7.26
C ASP A 36 -0.51 -16.57 -6.25
N GLU A 37 -0.51 -17.60 -5.39
CA GLU A 37 -1.52 -17.87 -4.36
C GLU A 37 -1.70 -16.69 -3.40
N TRP A 38 -0.62 -15.96 -3.10
CA TRP A 38 -0.64 -14.81 -2.20
C TRP A 38 -1.69 -13.78 -2.58
N MET A 39 -1.99 -13.63 -3.89
CA MET A 39 -2.98 -12.66 -4.35
C MET A 39 -4.38 -13.02 -3.87
N MET A 40 -4.72 -14.30 -3.83
CA MET A 40 -6.06 -14.74 -3.41
C MET A 40 -6.27 -14.47 -1.93
N GLU A 41 -5.31 -14.86 -1.10
CA GLU A 41 -5.32 -14.57 0.34
C GLU A 41 -5.34 -13.07 0.63
N ALA A 42 -4.47 -12.31 -0.04
CA ALA A 42 -4.37 -10.87 0.15
C ALA A 42 -5.63 -10.13 -0.31
N LEU A 43 -6.21 -10.50 -1.45
CA LEU A 43 -7.43 -9.88 -1.97
C LEU A 43 -8.63 -10.27 -1.10
N ALA A 44 -8.80 -11.54 -0.74
CA ALA A 44 -9.88 -11.97 0.14
C ALA A 44 -9.82 -11.24 1.50
N ASN A 45 -8.64 -11.20 2.13
CA ASN A 45 -8.44 -10.52 3.40
C ASN A 45 -8.63 -8.99 3.28
N TYR A 46 -8.14 -8.37 2.20
CA TYR A 46 -8.30 -6.94 2.01
C TYR A 46 -9.74 -6.54 1.70
N PHE A 47 -10.49 -7.32 0.92
CA PHE A 47 -11.91 -7.05 0.69
C PHE A 47 -12.75 -7.21 1.97
N ALA A 48 -12.41 -8.17 2.83
CA ALA A 48 -12.99 -8.29 4.16
C ALA A 48 -12.68 -7.04 5.03
N LEU A 49 -11.46 -6.52 4.94
CA LEU A 49 -11.11 -5.25 5.58
C LEU A 49 -11.85 -4.03 5.00
N LEU A 50 -12.16 -3.99 3.70
CA LEU A 50 -12.96 -2.90 3.10
C LEU A 50 -14.39 -2.88 3.65
N GLU A 51 -14.99 -4.05 3.93
CA GLU A 51 -16.28 -4.13 4.64
C GLU A 51 -16.17 -3.52 6.04
N ILE A 52 -15.10 -3.88 6.76
CA ILE A 52 -14.84 -3.32 8.10
C ILE A 52 -14.61 -1.82 8.02
N GLU A 53 -13.85 -1.32 7.03
CA GLU A 53 -13.60 0.11 6.82
C GLU A 53 -14.91 0.89 6.63
N ALA A 54 -15.85 0.34 5.86
CA ALA A 54 -17.15 0.97 5.60
C ALA A 54 -17.99 1.17 6.87
N SER A 55 -17.89 0.24 7.84
CA SER A 55 -18.62 0.33 9.11
C SER A 55 -17.81 0.98 10.25
N SER A 56 -16.48 0.85 10.21
CA SER A 56 -15.58 1.29 11.27
C SER A 56 -14.15 1.51 10.74
N PRO A 57 -13.82 2.72 10.29
CA PRO A 57 -12.47 3.07 9.84
C PRO A 57 -11.39 2.85 10.89
N GLU A 58 -11.71 2.98 12.18
CA GLU A 58 -10.74 2.74 13.25
C GLU A 58 -10.41 1.26 13.41
N LYS A 59 -11.38 0.35 13.26
CA LYS A 59 -11.09 -1.09 13.27
C LYS A 59 -10.26 -1.53 12.08
N PHE A 60 -10.50 -0.94 10.91
CA PHE A 60 -9.63 -1.12 9.75
C PHE A 60 -8.18 -0.73 10.07
N LYS A 61 -7.95 0.46 10.65
CA LYS A 61 -6.61 0.89 11.05
C LYS A 61 -5.99 -0.04 12.10
N THR A 62 -6.75 -0.47 13.11
CA THR A 62 -6.28 -1.43 14.12
C THR A 62 -5.80 -2.73 13.49
N ALA A 63 -6.54 -3.26 12.51
CA ALA A 63 -6.16 -4.48 11.80
C ALA A 63 -4.91 -4.27 10.92
N MET A 64 -4.86 -3.20 10.13
CA MET A 64 -3.69 -2.88 9.31
C MET A 64 -2.41 -2.68 10.16
N GLU A 65 -2.53 -2.02 11.31
CA GLU A 65 -1.43 -1.88 12.27
C GLU A 65 -1.02 -3.21 12.90
N ALA A 66 -1.97 -4.10 13.21
CA ALA A 66 -1.65 -5.43 13.70
C ALA A 66 -0.83 -6.22 12.67
N TYR A 67 -1.25 -6.23 11.41
CA TYR A 67 -0.51 -6.85 10.31
C TYR A 67 0.89 -6.25 10.12
N ARG A 68 1.04 -4.92 10.24
CA ARG A 68 2.35 -4.26 10.22
C ARG A 68 3.24 -4.75 11.36
N ARG A 69 2.70 -4.77 12.59
CA ARG A 69 3.43 -5.19 13.79
C ARG A 69 3.85 -6.65 13.74
N GLU A 70 3.00 -7.53 13.26
CA GLU A 70 3.31 -8.96 13.12
C GLU A 70 4.46 -9.24 12.16
N LEU A 71 4.59 -8.44 11.09
CA LEU A 71 5.73 -8.52 10.16
C LEU A 71 7.05 -8.09 10.82
N LEU A 72 7.00 -7.14 11.75
CA LEU A 72 8.17 -6.61 12.46
C LEU A 72 8.44 -7.35 13.78
N GLU A 73 7.56 -8.27 14.17
CA GLU A 73 7.75 -9.12 15.34
C GLU A 73 8.91 -10.09 15.09
N LYS A 74 9.75 -10.27 16.11
CA LYS A 74 10.86 -11.22 16.07
C LYS A 74 10.42 -12.60 16.52
N ASN A 75 10.81 -13.62 15.77
CA ASN A 75 10.65 -15.02 16.16
C ASN A 75 11.64 -15.42 17.28
N LYS A 76 11.67 -16.70 17.64
CA LYS A 76 12.53 -17.24 18.71
C LYS A 76 14.03 -17.13 18.36
N GLU A 77 14.33 -17.02 17.09
CA GLU A 77 15.66 -16.87 16.50
C GLU A 77 16.10 -15.41 16.41
N GLY A 78 15.25 -14.46 16.81
CA GLY A 78 15.53 -13.02 16.77
C GLY A 78 15.37 -12.36 15.40
N LEU A 79 14.81 -13.08 14.42
CA LEU A 79 14.56 -12.61 13.05
C LEU A 79 13.15 -12.05 12.93
N GLU A 80 12.97 -10.96 12.18
CA GLU A 80 11.65 -10.38 11.92
C GLU A 80 10.87 -11.24 10.91
N TYR A 81 9.56 -11.38 11.06
CA TYR A 81 8.76 -12.21 10.14
C TYR A 81 8.76 -11.71 8.69
N LYS A 82 8.98 -10.41 8.44
CA LYS A 82 9.20 -9.89 7.08
C LYS A 82 10.36 -10.58 6.37
N ASP A 83 11.34 -11.12 7.12
CA ASP A 83 12.53 -11.77 6.57
C ASP A 83 12.28 -13.23 6.17
N ALA A 84 11.06 -13.75 6.37
CA ALA A 84 10.67 -15.06 5.85
C ALA A 84 10.73 -15.12 4.32
N GLY A 85 10.49 -13.99 3.64
CA GLY A 85 10.68 -13.85 2.20
C GLY A 85 9.58 -13.03 1.51
N ALA A 86 9.71 -12.89 0.19
CA ALA A 86 8.73 -12.21 -0.64
C ALA A 86 7.42 -13.02 -0.74
N VAL A 87 6.28 -12.33 -0.94
CA VAL A 87 4.96 -12.99 -1.06
C VAL A 87 4.94 -14.03 -2.18
N THR A 88 5.76 -13.85 -3.23
CA THR A 88 5.89 -14.77 -4.38
C THR A 88 6.67 -16.06 -4.09
N LEU A 89 7.13 -16.27 -2.85
CA LEU A 89 7.60 -17.58 -2.40
C LEU A 89 6.44 -18.53 -2.07
N GLY A 90 5.22 -18.03 -1.86
CA GLY A 90 4.02 -18.82 -1.55
C GLY A 90 4.26 -19.77 -0.38
N VAL A 91 3.83 -21.03 -0.50
CA VAL A 91 4.00 -22.07 0.53
C VAL A 91 5.42 -22.26 1.06
N ARG A 92 6.46 -21.81 0.31
CA ARG A 92 7.87 -21.91 0.74
C ARG A 92 8.28 -20.89 1.81
N LEU A 93 7.39 -19.96 2.15
CA LEU A 93 7.57 -19.04 3.28
C LEU A 93 7.54 -19.79 4.62
N ALA A 94 6.82 -20.90 4.69
CA ALA A 94 6.87 -21.81 5.83
C ALA A 94 8.19 -22.58 5.81
N SER A 95 9.00 -22.39 6.84
CA SER A 95 10.30 -23.07 7.00
C SER A 95 10.60 -23.37 8.46
N SER A 96 11.66 -24.12 8.73
CA SER A 96 12.10 -24.38 10.11
C SER A 96 12.44 -23.11 10.89
N LYS A 97 12.91 -22.05 10.20
CA LYS A 97 13.18 -20.73 10.81
C LYS A 97 11.93 -19.86 10.92
N PHE A 98 10.98 -20.03 10.01
CA PHE A 98 9.73 -19.27 9.98
C PHE A 98 8.53 -20.21 9.84
N PRO A 99 8.15 -20.95 10.88
CA PRO A 99 7.02 -21.87 10.78
C PRO A 99 5.70 -21.17 10.44
N GLN A 100 5.53 -19.93 10.91
CA GLN A 100 4.37 -19.06 10.64
C GLN A 100 4.63 -18.08 9.48
N GLY A 101 5.69 -18.30 8.70
CA GLY A 101 6.11 -17.38 7.64
C GLY A 101 5.05 -17.22 6.56
N TYR A 102 4.36 -18.30 6.20
CA TYR A 102 3.26 -18.27 5.23
C TYR A 102 2.14 -17.33 5.69
N ASP A 103 1.54 -17.59 6.85
CA ASP A 103 0.40 -16.82 7.36
C ASP A 103 0.76 -15.35 7.53
N LYS A 104 1.87 -15.05 8.23
CA LYS A 104 2.25 -13.66 8.54
C LYS A 104 2.61 -12.85 7.29
N VAL A 105 3.23 -13.47 6.29
CA VAL A 105 3.63 -12.74 5.07
C VAL A 105 2.44 -12.60 4.10
N LEU A 106 1.62 -13.63 3.89
CA LEU A 106 0.48 -13.52 2.97
C LEU A 106 -0.61 -12.61 3.52
N TYR A 107 -1.05 -12.82 4.75
CA TYR A 107 -2.08 -11.98 5.37
C TYR A 107 -1.52 -10.61 5.76
N GLY A 108 -0.28 -10.53 6.25
CA GLY A 108 0.32 -9.26 6.63
C GLY A 108 0.78 -8.45 5.42
N ARG A 109 1.87 -8.89 4.78
CA ARG A 109 2.51 -8.14 3.69
C ARG A 109 1.63 -8.11 2.45
N GLY A 110 1.02 -9.24 2.07
CA GLY A 110 0.11 -9.30 0.92
C GLY A 110 -1.01 -8.26 1.01
N THR A 111 -1.72 -8.20 2.15
CA THR A 111 -2.78 -7.19 2.39
C THR A 111 -2.26 -5.76 2.30
N TRP A 112 -1.08 -5.48 2.85
CA TRP A 112 -0.45 -4.16 2.73
C TRP A 112 -0.12 -3.80 1.28
N LEU A 113 0.33 -4.75 0.46
CA LEU A 113 0.59 -4.52 -0.96
C LEU A 113 -0.69 -4.14 -1.72
N ILE A 114 -1.79 -4.85 -1.48
CA ILE A 114 -3.10 -4.50 -2.06
C ILE A 114 -3.58 -3.13 -1.57
N HIS A 115 -3.37 -2.82 -0.29
CA HIS A 115 -3.68 -1.51 0.28
C HIS A 115 -2.91 -0.40 -0.44
N MET A 116 -1.60 -0.55 -0.60
CA MET A 116 -0.75 0.41 -1.30
C MET A 116 -1.22 0.62 -2.74
N LEU A 117 -1.55 -0.46 -3.46
CA LEU A 117 -2.10 -0.38 -4.83
C LEU A 117 -3.41 0.41 -4.87
N ARG A 118 -4.37 0.12 -3.96
CA ARG A 118 -5.62 0.90 -3.84
C ARG A 118 -5.32 2.38 -3.61
N MET A 119 -4.43 2.70 -2.67
CA MET A 119 -4.13 4.10 -2.32
C MET A 119 -3.38 4.85 -3.42
N MET A 120 -2.55 4.15 -4.21
CA MET A 120 -1.94 4.70 -5.40
C MET A 120 -2.97 4.96 -6.51
N LEU A 121 -3.93 4.06 -6.74
CA LEU A 121 -4.99 4.26 -7.73
C LEU A 121 -6.03 5.32 -7.34
N ARG A 122 -6.25 5.51 -6.03
CA ARG A 122 -7.13 6.57 -5.50
C ARG A 122 -6.59 7.98 -5.76
N ASP A 123 -5.29 8.11 -6.02
CA ASP A 123 -4.50 9.34 -6.11
C ASP A 123 -5.30 10.66 -6.22
N PRO A 124 -5.34 11.49 -5.14
CA PRO A 124 -5.97 12.80 -5.18
C PRO A 124 -5.36 13.77 -6.22
N GLY A 125 -4.13 13.51 -6.66
CA GLY A 125 -3.47 14.24 -7.74
C GLY A 125 -4.11 14.05 -9.11
N ARG A 126 -4.84 12.95 -9.32
CA ARG A 126 -5.48 12.62 -10.61
C ARG A 126 -6.48 13.68 -11.06
N ALA A 127 -7.27 14.21 -10.13
CA ALA A 127 -8.23 15.29 -10.43
C ALA A 127 -7.53 16.58 -10.90
N LYS A 128 -6.32 16.86 -10.39
CA LYS A 128 -5.51 18.02 -10.80
C LYS A 128 -4.82 17.81 -12.16
N ALA A 129 -4.50 16.56 -12.51
CA ALA A 129 -3.83 16.19 -13.76
C ALA A 129 -4.79 16.01 -14.95
N GLY A 130 -6.06 16.42 -14.83
CA GLY A 130 -7.08 16.25 -15.88
C GLY A 130 -7.56 14.80 -16.06
N GLY A 131 -7.29 13.93 -15.09
CA GLY A 131 -7.54 12.50 -15.19
C GLY A 131 -8.98 12.07 -14.87
N GLY A 132 -9.89 12.19 -15.84
CA GLY A 132 -11.20 11.51 -15.85
C GLY A 132 -12.20 11.90 -14.74
N SER A 133 -13.48 11.51 -14.93
CA SER A 133 -14.57 11.80 -13.99
C SER A 133 -14.59 10.89 -12.76
N LEU A 134 -13.76 9.85 -12.76
CA LEU A 134 -13.80 8.85 -11.70
C LEU A 134 -13.18 9.42 -10.42
N ALA A 135 -13.77 9.15 -9.27
CA ALA A 135 -13.32 9.66 -7.97
C ALA A 135 -13.10 8.52 -6.96
N GLY A 136 -12.28 8.78 -5.94
CA GLY A 136 -12.05 7.79 -4.86
C GLY A 136 -11.51 6.46 -5.38
N ASP A 137 -12.14 5.35 -4.98
CA ASP A 137 -11.68 3.98 -5.23
C ASP A 137 -12.16 3.39 -6.57
N GLU A 138 -12.81 4.19 -7.42
CA GLU A 138 -13.45 3.67 -8.63
C GLU A 138 -12.49 2.98 -9.59
N LEU A 139 -11.25 3.48 -9.74
CA LEU A 139 -10.21 2.84 -10.54
C LEU A 139 -9.81 1.48 -9.96
N PHE A 140 -9.59 1.40 -8.64
CA PHE A 140 -9.24 0.14 -7.98
C PHE A 140 -10.33 -0.91 -8.22
N PHE A 141 -11.60 -0.57 -7.97
CA PHE A 141 -12.70 -1.50 -8.21
C PHE A 141 -12.92 -1.81 -9.69
N GLN A 142 -12.59 -0.89 -10.61
CA GLN A 142 -12.61 -1.17 -12.04
C GLN A 142 -11.58 -2.25 -12.40
N VAL A 143 -10.34 -2.16 -11.91
CA VAL A 143 -9.33 -3.22 -12.10
C VAL A 143 -9.85 -4.55 -11.57
N MET A 144 -10.37 -4.58 -10.34
CA MET A 144 -10.84 -5.80 -9.71
C MET A 144 -11.98 -6.46 -10.49
N ARG A 145 -12.96 -5.68 -10.98
CA ARG A 145 -14.03 -6.18 -11.84
C ARG A 145 -13.51 -6.71 -13.17
N ASN A 146 -12.56 -6.03 -13.79
CA ASN A 146 -11.98 -6.48 -15.05
C ASN A 146 -11.23 -7.81 -14.89
N ILE A 147 -10.48 -7.99 -13.79
CA ILE A 147 -9.81 -9.26 -13.48
C ILE A 147 -10.86 -10.37 -13.32
N GLN A 148 -11.89 -10.15 -12.50
CA GLN A 148 -12.95 -11.15 -12.29
C GLN A 148 -13.67 -11.53 -13.58
N GLN A 149 -13.90 -10.59 -14.49
CA GLN A 149 -14.53 -10.87 -15.78
C GLN A 149 -13.59 -11.61 -16.73
N GLN A 150 -12.32 -11.21 -16.81
CA GLN A 150 -11.35 -11.76 -17.74
C GLN A 150 -10.86 -13.16 -17.32
N TYR A 151 -10.76 -13.41 -16.02
CA TYR A 151 -10.19 -14.64 -15.46
C TYR A 151 -11.23 -15.51 -14.74
N ALA A 152 -12.52 -15.32 -15.02
CA ALA A 152 -13.60 -16.17 -14.50
C ALA A 152 -13.33 -17.66 -14.83
N ALA A 153 -13.32 -18.50 -13.79
CA ALA A 153 -12.99 -19.93 -13.86
C ALA A 153 -11.64 -20.23 -14.54
N SER A 154 -10.72 -19.26 -14.52
CA SER A 154 -9.38 -19.37 -15.12
C SER A 154 -8.31 -18.99 -14.10
N ARG A 155 -7.05 -19.13 -14.49
CA ARG A 155 -5.88 -18.85 -13.66
C ARG A 155 -5.30 -17.47 -13.97
N PHE A 156 -4.94 -16.76 -12.91
CA PHE A 156 -4.38 -15.41 -12.92
C PHE A 156 -3.03 -15.37 -12.21
N SER A 157 -2.04 -14.70 -12.80
CA SER A 157 -0.69 -14.59 -12.24
C SER A 157 -0.39 -13.21 -11.66
N THR A 158 0.69 -13.10 -10.90
CA THR A 158 1.20 -11.83 -10.37
C THR A 158 1.50 -10.83 -11.51
N LEU A 159 1.99 -11.32 -12.65
CA LEU A 159 2.26 -10.50 -13.84
C LEU A 159 0.96 -10.03 -14.51
N ASP A 160 -0.09 -10.85 -14.49
CA ASP A 160 -1.41 -10.43 -14.97
C ASP A 160 -1.99 -9.31 -14.09
N LEU A 161 -1.75 -9.33 -12.78
CA LEU A 161 -2.14 -8.26 -11.86
C LEU A 161 -1.45 -6.94 -12.19
N GLU A 162 -0.14 -6.99 -12.37
CA GLU A 162 0.65 -5.85 -12.84
C GLU A 162 0.08 -5.27 -14.14
N SER A 163 -0.05 -6.12 -15.16
CA SER A 163 -0.57 -5.74 -16.47
C SER A 163 -2.00 -5.19 -16.40
N ALA A 164 -2.85 -5.72 -15.53
CA ALA A 164 -4.23 -5.25 -15.36
C ALA A 164 -4.30 -3.85 -14.75
N ILE A 165 -3.39 -3.54 -13.81
CA ILE A 165 -3.32 -2.22 -13.17
C ILE A 165 -2.68 -1.20 -14.13
N GLU A 166 -1.60 -1.57 -14.81
CA GLU A 166 -0.91 -0.68 -15.78
C GLU A 166 -1.82 -0.20 -16.91
N LYS A 167 -2.80 -1.02 -17.33
CA LYS A 167 -3.80 -0.60 -18.33
C LYS A 167 -4.64 0.62 -17.92
N VAL A 168 -4.76 0.90 -16.63
CA VAL A 168 -5.63 1.97 -16.11
C VAL A 168 -4.95 2.89 -15.10
N MET A 169 -3.66 2.68 -14.82
CA MET A 169 -2.93 3.48 -13.85
C MET A 169 -2.86 4.94 -14.31
N PRO A 170 -2.95 5.94 -13.41
CA PRO A 170 -2.81 7.33 -13.79
C PRO A 170 -1.36 7.66 -14.17
N ALA A 171 -1.17 8.68 -15.01
CA ALA A 171 0.16 9.17 -15.40
C ALA A 171 1.00 9.67 -14.20
N THR A 172 0.36 10.02 -13.09
CA THR A 172 1.02 10.39 -11.83
C THR A 172 1.76 9.23 -11.16
N LEU A 173 1.50 7.98 -11.59
CA LEU A 173 2.25 6.80 -11.16
C LEU A 173 3.34 6.37 -12.15
N SER A 174 3.52 7.10 -13.26
CA SER A 174 4.66 6.86 -14.15
C SER A 174 5.97 7.25 -13.47
N TYR A 175 6.95 6.35 -13.46
CA TYR A 175 8.27 6.55 -12.87
C TYR A 175 9.33 6.51 -13.98
N GLU A 176 10.31 7.43 -13.96
CA GLU A 176 11.34 7.55 -15.01
C GLU A 176 10.78 7.60 -16.45
N ASN A 177 9.65 8.29 -16.64
CA ASN A 177 8.93 8.35 -17.93
C ASN A 177 8.43 6.98 -18.45
N LYS A 178 8.40 5.95 -17.62
CA LYS A 178 7.80 4.65 -17.93
C LYS A 178 6.43 4.55 -17.29
N HIS A 179 5.44 4.19 -18.10
CA HIS A 179 4.09 3.90 -17.64
C HIS A 179 4.00 2.44 -17.19
N SER A 180 4.68 2.14 -16.08
CA SER A 180 4.81 0.78 -15.57
C SER A 180 4.93 0.76 -14.05
N LEU A 181 4.46 -0.34 -13.46
CA LEU A 181 4.61 -0.68 -12.05
C LEU A 181 5.76 -1.64 -11.78
N ASP A 182 6.69 -1.85 -12.74
CA ASP A 182 7.88 -2.69 -12.58
C ASP A 182 8.61 -2.42 -11.26
N TRP A 183 8.74 -1.14 -10.88
CA TRP A 183 9.38 -0.70 -9.64
C TRP A 183 8.64 -1.22 -8.39
N PHE A 184 7.31 -1.29 -8.44
CA PHE A 184 6.49 -1.79 -7.34
C PHE A 184 6.59 -3.31 -7.27
N PHE A 185 6.45 -4.02 -8.38
CA PHE A 185 6.48 -5.48 -8.38
C PHE A 185 7.89 -6.02 -8.08
N SER A 186 8.93 -5.37 -8.57
CA SER A 186 10.32 -5.76 -8.29
C SER A 186 10.69 -5.49 -6.82
N ASN A 187 10.40 -4.30 -6.30
CA ASN A 187 10.85 -3.92 -4.96
C ASN A 187 9.90 -4.39 -3.85
N TRP A 188 8.59 -4.26 -4.05
CA TRP A 188 7.60 -4.50 -3.01
C TRP A 188 7.04 -5.92 -3.05
N VAL A 189 6.60 -6.39 -4.22
CA VAL A 189 6.01 -7.74 -4.35
C VAL A 189 7.09 -8.82 -4.26
N ASN A 190 8.22 -8.63 -4.94
CA ASN A 190 9.35 -9.57 -4.93
C ASN A 190 10.42 -9.26 -3.86
N GLY A 191 10.22 -8.24 -3.03
CA GLY A 191 11.12 -7.89 -1.92
C GLY A 191 10.50 -8.08 -0.53
N THR A 192 11.29 -7.82 0.50
CA THR A 192 10.93 -7.98 1.92
C THR A 192 11.03 -6.70 2.74
N ALA A 193 11.58 -5.63 2.16
CA ALA A 193 11.84 -4.38 2.88
C ALA A 193 10.54 -3.75 3.41
N ILE A 194 10.65 -3.12 4.57
CA ILE A 194 9.62 -2.27 5.18
C ILE A 194 10.36 -1.00 5.63
N PRO A 195 10.42 0.05 4.81
CA PRO A 195 11.36 1.13 5.03
C PRO A 195 10.93 2.03 6.18
N LYS A 196 11.89 2.75 6.78
CA LYS A 196 11.60 3.94 7.57
C LYS A 196 11.64 5.16 6.65
N LEU A 197 10.61 6.00 6.75
CA LEU A 197 10.42 7.18 5.89
C LEU A 197 10.39 8.45 6.72
N GLU A 198 11.20 9.44 6.35
CA GLU A 198 11.28 10.72 7.07
C GLU A 198 11.50 11.89 6.11
N ALA A 199 10.77 12.99 6.29
CA ALA A 199 11.06 14.23 5.58
C ALA A 199 11.96 15.14 6.43
N THR A 200 13.12 15.51 5.89
CA THR A 200 14.10 16.38 6.53
C THR A 200 14.34 17.64 5.70
N SER A 201 14.98 18.64 6.31
CA SER A 201 15.36 19.90 5.64
C SER A 201 14.19 20.63 4.95
N VAL A 202 12.98 20.47 5.49
CA VAL A 202 11.76 21.02 4.89
C VAL A 202 11.73 22.54 5.00
N ARG A 203 11.54 23.22 3.87
CA ARG A 203 11.42 24.68 3.79
C ARG A 203 10.17 25.06 3.00
N VAL A 204 9.49 26.10 3.47
CA VAL A 204 8.31 26.67 2.82
C VAL A 204 8.61 28.10 2.37
N THR A 205 8.59 28.34 1.07
CA THR A 205 8.81 29.66 0.46
C THR A 205 7.50 30.17 -0.11
N ARG A 206 6.98 31.28 0.43
CA ARG A 206 5.75 31.91 -0.07
C ARG A 206 6.00 32.59 -1.42
N LYS A 207 5.07 32.44 -2.36
CA LYS A 207 5.13 33.09 -3.67
C LYS A 207 4.47 34.49 -3.58
N PRO A 208 5.05 35.54 -4.20
CA PRO A 208 4.44 36.88 -4.22
C PRO A 208 3.02 36.92 -4.81
N ALA A 209 2.75 36.08 -5.81
CA ALA A 209 1.45 35.99 -6.50
C ALA A 209 0.42 35.07 -5.80
N GLY A 210 0.70 34.66 -4.55
CA GLY A 210 -0.11 33.67 -3.83
C GLY A 210 0.40 32.23 -4.03
N GLY A 211 0.16 31.40 -3.02
CA GLY A 211 0.67 30.04 -2.90
C GLY A 211 2.06 29.97 -2.24
N ALA A 212 2.59 28.76 -2.16
CA ALA A 212 3.91 28.47 -1.61
C ALA A 212 4.59 27.36 -2.41
N ILE A 213 5.92 27.29 -2.29
CA ILE A 213 6.74 26.16 -2.70
C ILE A 213 7.29 25.49 -1.44
N VAL A 214 7.12 24.18 -1.35
CA VAL A 214 7.71 23.35 -0.31
C VAL A 214 8.89 22.61 -0.93
N THR A 215 10.07 22.76 -0.36
CA THR A 215 11.24 21.94 -0.69
C THR A 215 11.70 21.14 0.50
N GLY A 216 12.38 20.03 0.27
CA GLY A 216 12.94 19.20 1.33
C GLY A 216 13.63 17.97 0.78
N LYS A 217 13.99 17.06 1.69
CA LYS A 217 14.57 15.76 1.38
C LYS A 217 13.70 14.68 2.01
N LEU A 218 13.37 13.65 1.24
CA LEU A 218 12.72 12.44 1.74
C LEU A 218 13.80 11.37 1.92
N MET A 219 13.96 10.93 3.16
CA MET A 219 14.94 9.93 3.56
C MET A 219 14.28 8.56 3.62
N GLN A 220 14.98 7.55 3.10
CA GLN A 220 14.59 6.15 3.23
C GLN A 220 15.72 5.33 3.87
N SER A 221 15.37 4.43 4.78
CA SER A 221 16.33 3.51 5.41
C SER A 221 15.70 2.15 5.68
N GLU A 222 16.54 1.16 5.98
CA GLU A 222 16.14 -0.26 6.15
C GLU A 222 15.60 -0.88 4.86
N LEU A 223 16.21 -0.52 3.73
CA LEU A 223 15.92 -1.00 2.37
C LEU A 223 17.21 -1.17 1.53
N PRO A 224 17.15 -1.93 0.41
CA PRO A 224 18.20 -1.95 -0.63
C PRO A 224 18.44 -0.59 -1.30
N GLU A 225 19.62 -0.35 -1.87
CA GLU A 225 19.99 0.96 -2.43
C GLU A 225 19.13 1.45 -3.61
N ASP A 226 18.57 0.54 -4.40
CA ASP A 226 17.76 0.80 -5.61
C ASP A 226 16.25 0.75 -5.34
N PHE A 227 15.86 0.82 -4.06
CA PHE A 227 14.48 0.66 -3.66
C PHE A 227 13.65 1.94 -3.89
N VAL A 228 12.63 1.80 -4.72
CA VAL A 228 11.70 2.88 -5.08
C VAL A 228 10.42 2.81 -4.24
N THR A 229 10.06 3.93 -3.62
CA THR A 229 8.80 4.09 -2.89
C THR A 229 8.03 5.30 -3.38
N SER A 230 6.74 5.10 -3.68
CA SER A 230 5.83 6.19 -3.98
C SER A 230 5.17 6.73 -2.70
N VAL A 231 5.65 7.89 -2.22
CA VAL A 231 5.23 8.48 -0.93
C VAL A 231 4.32 9.69 -1.15
N PRO A 232 3.08 9.68 -0.62
CA PRO A 232 2.21 10.85 -0.68
C PRO A 232 2.56 11.86 0.42
N ILE A 233 2.63 13.13 0.03
CA ILE A 233 2.92 14.26 0.91
C ILE A 233 1.70 15.15 1.04
N TYR A 234 1.40 15.50 2.29
CA TYR A 234 0.30 16.37 2.65
C TYR A 234 0.80 17.60 3.39
N GLY A 235 -0.02 18.65 3.42
CA GLY A 235 0.21 19.84 4.21
C GLY A 235 -1.00 20.16 5.06
N THR A 236 -0.79 20.59 6.30
CA THR A 236 -1.87 21.22 7.08
C THR A 236 -1.98 22.67 6.64
N VAL A 237 -3.20 23.12 6.37
CA VAL A 237 -3.48 24.52 6.01
C VAL A 237 -4.43 25.12 7.03
N ALA A 238 -4.25 26.40 7.35
CA ALA A 238 -5.05 27.08 8.38
C ALA A 238 -6.53 27.15 7.96
N THR A 239 -6.79 27.36 6.67
CA THR A 239 -8.13 27.52 6.09
C THR A 239 -8.96 26.24 6.05
N ALA A 240 -8.34 25.05 6.18
CA ALA A 240 -9.04 23.76 6.13
C ALA A 240 -9.23 23.14 7.51
N ASN A 241 -9.37 23.94 8.57
CA ASN A 241 -9.44 23.46 9.96
C ASN A 241 -8.32 22.48 10.31
N GLN A 242 -7.11 22.74 9.80
CA GLN A 242 -5.92 21.88 9.93
C GLN A 242 -6.04 20.47 9.30
N GLN A 243 -7.06 20.21 8.47
CA GLN A 243 -7.15 18.97 7.71
C GLN A 243 -5.99 18.83 6.71
N PRO A 244 -5.38 17.63 6.59
CA PRO A 244 -4.31 17.41 5.63
C PRO A 244 -4.79 17.56 4.18
N VAL A 245 -4.16 18.49 3.44
CA VAL A 245 -4.38 18.70 2.00
C VAL A 245 -3.26 18.05 1.21
N PHE A 246 -3.61 17.30 0.16
CA PHE A 246 -2.63 16.64 -0.69
C PHE A 246 -1.79 17.66 -1.49
N LEU A 247 -0.48 17.60 -1.30
CA LEU A 247 0.49 18.48 -1.97
C LEU A 247 1.10 17.81 -3.21
N GLY A 248 1.34 16.51 -3.14
CA GLY A 248 1.88 15.73 -4.24
C GLY A 248 2.46 14.41 -3.78
N ARG A 249 3.01 13.67 -4.75
CA ARG A 249 3.62 12.37 -4.55
C ARG A 249 5.09 12.46 -4.92
N ILE A 250 5.94 11.86 -4.10
CA ILE A 250 7.38 11.78 -4.34
C ILE A 250 7.70 10.32 -4.61
N PHE A 251 8.35 10.06 -5.73
CA PHE A 251 9.05 8.80 -5.93
C PHE A 251 10.39 8.91 -5.23
N ALA A 252 10.46 8.34 -4.03
CA ALA A 252 11.69 8.22 -3.28
C ALA A 252 12.52 7.10 -3.92
N ASP A 253 13.66 7.46 -4.47
CA ASP A 253 14.61 6.55 -5.10
C ASP A 253 15.91 6.57 -4.30
N GLY A 254 16.29 5.40 -3.80
CA GLY A 254 17.40 5.21 -2.88
C GLY A 254 17.22 5.90 -1.52
N SER A 255 18.34 6.14 -0.84
CA SER A 255 18.35 6.57 0.57
C SER A 255 17.93 8.04 0.78
N GLU A 256 18.06 8.89 -0.23
CA GLU A 256 17.72 10.31 -0.17
C GLU A 256 17.15 10.79 -1.50
N THR A 257 15.99 11.45 -1.46
CA THR A 257 15.39 12.10 -2.62
C THR A 257 14.99 13.54 -2.30
N SER A 258 15.57 14.49 -3.03
CA SER A 258 15.15 15.90 -2.93
C SER A 258 13.80 16.11 -3.61
N PHE A 259 12.93 16.91 -3.01
CA PHE A 259 11.61 17.20 -3.57
C PHE A 259 11.29 18.69 -3.59
N ARG A 260 10.41 19.06 -4.52
CA ARG A 260 9.84 20.40 -4.65
C ARG A 260 8.36 20.28 -5.04
N LEU A 261 7.47 20.72 -4.16
CA LEU A 261 6.02 20.62 -4.32
C LEU A 261 5.37 22.00 -4.25
N GLU A 262 4.29 22.19 -4.99
CA GLU A 262 3.43 23.36 -4.82
C GLU A 262 2.51 23.18 -3.61
N ALA A 263 2.23 24.27 -2.91
CA ALA A 263 1.34 24.25 -1.75
C ALA A 263 0.50 25.52 -1.64
N PRO A 264 -0.62 25.47 -0.90
CA PRO A 264 -1.38 26.66 -0.53
C PRO A 264 -0.56 27.69 0.25
N ALA A 265 -0.93 28.96 0.14
CA ALA A 265 -0.18 30.08 0.73
C ALA A 265 -0.14 30.04 2.27
N ASP A 266 -1.07 29.33 2.88
CA ASP A 266 -1.26 29.17 4.33
C ASP A 266 -0.84 27.78 4.83
N VAL A 267 -0.08 26.99 4.06
CA VAL A 267 0.46 25.71 4.55
C VAL A 267 1.37 25.93 5.76
N THR A 268 1.15 25.20 6.84
CA THR A 268 1.85 25.39 8.12
C THR A 268 2.74 24.23 8.52
N ARG A 269 2.38 23.00 8.15
CA ARG A 269 3.17 21.79 8.43
C ARG A 269 3.11 20.85 7.25
N ILE A 270 4.18 20.07 7.07
CA ILE A 270 4.27 19.01 6.06
C ILE A 270 4.15 17.67 6.77
N LEU A 271 3.33 16.79 6.20
CA LEU A 271 3.00 15.47 6.73
C LEU A 271 3.38 14.41 5.69
N VAL A 272 4.19 13.45 6.11
CA VAL A 272 4.58 12.29 5.29
C VAL A 272 3.58 11.18 5.52
N ASP A 273 2.76 10.88 4.52
CA ASP A 273 1.76 9.81 4.55
C ASP A 273 0.93 9.77 5.87
N PRO A 274 0.17 10.83 6.21
CA PRO A 274 -0.62 10.89 7.44
C PRO A 274 -1.79 9.88 7.47
N TYR A 275 -2.17 9.35 6.32
CA TYR A 275 -3.24 8.36 6.19
C TYR A 275 -2.73 6.91 6.22
N GLN A 276 -1.43 6.71 6.49
CA GLN A 276 -0.80 5.39 6.57
C GLN A 276 -1.03 4.52 5.32
N SER A 277 -0.94 5.13 4.15
CA SER A 277 -1.14 4.45 2.87
C SER A 277 0.04 3.58 2.42
N VAL A 278 1.21 3.76 3.03
CA VAL A 278 2.45 3.03 2.71
C VAL A 278 2.84 2.12 3.87
N LEU A 279 3.19 0.86 3.56
CA LEU A 279 3.80 -0.04 4.54
C LEU A 279 5.20 0.50 4.88
N ARG A 280 5.35 1.00 6.11
CA ARG A 280 6.60 1.54 6.64
C ARG A 280 6.77 1.15 8.10
N ARG A 281 7.99 1.32 8.60
CA ARG A 281 8.29 1.27 10.03
C ARG A 281 7.63 2.47 10.75
N PRO A 282 7.20 2.29 12.02
CA PRO A 282 6.70 3.37 12.86
C PRO A 282 7.69 4.53 13.04
#